data_AF-A0A529LYH7-F1
#
_entry.id   AF-A0A529LYH7-F1
#
_cell.length_a   1.000
_cell.length_b   1.000
_cell.length_c   1.000
_cell.angle_alpha   90.00
_cell.angle_beta   90.00
_cell.angle_gamma   90.00
#
_symmetry.space_group_name_H-M   'P 1'
#
loop_
_entity.id
_entity.type
_entity.pdbx_description
1 polymer ?
#
loop_
_entity_poly.entity_id
_entity_poly.type
_entity_poly.pdbx_seq_one_letter_code
_entity_poly.pdbx_strand_id
1 'polypeptide(L)'
;MDQERLLAAVLLADVVGSTPLYERIGDDAALRQVSDCLDAIRAIVAQHGGDFIYSKGDDVLSLFESSEAALRAVCQINTQL
;
A
#
# COMPACT_ATOMS: atom_id res chain seq x y z
N MET A 1 -24.61 7.64 -12.57
CA MET A 1 -23.16 7.55 -12.80
C MET A 1 -22.94 6.22 -13.48
N ASP A 2 -22.48 6.23 -14.72
CA ASP A 2 -22.14 5.00 -15.39
C ASP A 2 -20.89 4.41 -14.73
N GLN A 3 -20.96 3.14 -14.33
CA GLN A 3 -19.80 2.43 -13.83
C GLN A 3 -18.92 2.06 -15.03
N GLU A 4 -17.77 2.70 -15.13
CA GLU A 4 -16.77 2.39 -16.13
C GLU A 4 -16.06 1.08 -15.78
N ARG A 5 -15.90 0.20 -16.77
CA ARG A 5 -15.15 -1.05 -16.64
C ARG A 5 -13.78 -0.86 -17.28
N LEU A 6 -12.73 -1.03 -16.49
CA LEU A 6 -11.36 -1.00 -16.95
C LEU A 6 -10.64 -2.32 -16.66
N LEU A 7 -9.65 -2.65 -17.48
CA LEU A 7 -8.69 -3.72 -17.20
C LEU A 7 -7.54 -3.11 -16.40
N ALA A 8 -7.27 -3.64 -15.20
CA ALA A 8 -6.21 -3.15 -14.32
C ALA A 8 -5.50 -4.30 -13.63
N ALA A 9 -4.24 -4.07 -13.25
CA ALA A 9 -3.59 -4.81 -12.20
C ALA A 9 -3.90 -4.16 -10.85
N VAL A 10 -4.25 -4.98 -9.86
CA VAL A 10 -4.62 -4.53 -8.51
C VAL A 10 -3.50 -4.92 -7.55
N LEU A 11 -2.98 -3.97 -6.80
CA LEU A 11 -2.03 -4.20 -5.71
C LEU A 11 -2.72 -3.90 -4.39
N LEU A 12 -2.79 -4.90 -3.51
CA LEU A 12 -3.18 -4.73 -2.11
C LEU A 12 -1.99 -5.13 -1.24
N ALA A 13 -1.50 -4.19 -0.42
CA ALA A 13 -0.43 -4.41 0.53
C ALA A 13 -0.93 -4.16 1.95
N ASP A 14 -0.45 -4.95 2.91
CA ASP A 14 -0.86 -4.91 4.31
C ASP A 14 0.36 -5.04 5.23
N VAL A 15 0.38 -4.30 6.34
CA VAL A 15 1.52 -4.30 7.27
C VAL A 15 1.42 -5.48 8.22
N VAL A 16 2.29 -6.47 8.01
CA VAL A 16 2.34 -7.67 8.86
C VAL A 16 2.64 -7.28 10.32
N GLY A 17 1.82 -7.81 11.24
CA GLY A 17 2.04 -7.65 12.68
C GLY A 17 1.67 -6.27 13.24
N SER A 18 0.86 -5.48 12.51
CA SER A 18 0.33 -4.20 12.97
C SER A 18 -0.41 -4.32 14.31
N THR A 19 -1.31 -5.29 14.47
CA THR A 19 -2.13 -5.41 15.69
C THR A 19 -1.28 -5.63 16.94
N PRO A 20 -0.34 -6.61 16.98
CA PRO A 20 0.62 -6.71 18.10
C PRO A 20 1.51 -5.48 18.29
N LEU A 21 1.76 -4.68 17.24
CA LEU A 21 2.50 -3.42 17.38
C LEU A 21 1.71 -2.43 18.24
N TYR A 22 0.42 -2.23 17.96
CA TYR A 22 -0.47 -1.38 18.76
C TYR A 22 -0.47 -1.78 20.23
N GLU A 23 -0.56 -3.09 20.52
CA GLU A 23 -0.53 -3.61 21.89
C GLU A 23 0.81 -3.35 22.61
N ARG A 24 1.92 -3.38 21.86
CA ARG A 24 3.27 -3.30 22.43
C ARG A 24 3.74 -1.87 22.69
N ILE A 25 3.43 -0.94 21.80
CA ILE A 25 3.95 0.44 21.86
C ILE A 25 2.88 1.51 22.02
N GLY A 26 1.60 1.12 22.08
CA GLY A 26 0.47 2.03 22.22
C GLY A 26 0.05 2.67 20.89
N ASP A 27 -1.17 3.22 20.90
CA ASP A 27 -1.87 3.64 19.68
C ASP A 27 -1.12 4.71 18.89
N ASP A 28 -0.71 5.80 19.55
CA ASP A 28 -0.08 6.94 18.86
C ASP A 28 1.25 6.56 18.19
N ALA A 29 2.07 5.75 18.88
CA ALA A 29 3.37 5.34 18.37
C ALA A 29 3.23 4.30 17.25
N ALA A 30 2.33 3.33 17.41
CA ALA A 30 2.04 2.34 16.38
C ALA A 30 1.41 2.99 15.14
N LEU A 31 0.45 3.89 15.32
CA LEU A 31 -0.18 4.63 14.22
C LEU A 31 0.84 5.40 13.41
N ARG A 32 1.80 6.06 14.07
CA ARG A 32 2.87 6.77 13.39
C ARG A 32 3.74 5.83 12.56
N GLN A 33 4.20 4.73 13.14
CA GLN A 33 5.05 3.76 12.44
C GLN A 33 4.32 3.07 11.27
N VAL A 34 3.05 2.73 11.43
CA VAL A 34 2.22 2.19 10.34
C VAL A 34 2.05 3.24 9.26
N SER A 35 1.70 4.49 9.62
CA SER A 35 1.53 5.58 8.65
C SER A 35 2.79 5.83 7.82
N ASP A 36 3.96 5.83 8.45
CA ASP A 36 5.25 5.98 7.77
C ASP A 36 5.50 4.84 6.77
N CYS A 37 5.12 3.60 7.12
CA CYS A 37 5.20 2.46 6.22
C CYS A 37 4.23 2.61 5.03
N LEU A 38 2.97 2.99 5.28
CA LEU A 38 1.99 3.21 4.21
C LEU A 38 2.40 4.37 3.29
N ASP A 39 3.00 5.43 3.82
CA ASP A 39 3.56 6.53 3.02
C ASP A 39 4.68 6.05 2.09
N ALA A 40 5.57 5.19 2.59
CA ALA A 40 6.62 4.60 1.77
C ALA A 40 6.04 3.70 0.66
N ILE A 41 5.04 2.87 0.97
CA ILE A 41 4.34 2.05 -0.03
C ILE A 41 3.70 2.96 -1.10
N ARG A 42 2.95 3.99 -0.70
CA ARG A 42 2.32 4.96 -1.62
C ARG A 42 3.35 5.65 -2.52
N ALA A 43 4.49 6.03 -1.96
CA ALA A 43 5.57 6.64 -2.73
C ALA A 43 6.14 5.68 -3.79
N ILE A 44 6.36 4.40 -3.43
CA ILE A 44 6.84 3.38 -4.38
C ILE A 44 5.79 3.13 -5.46
N VAL A 45 4.51 2.99 -5.09
CA VAL A 45 3.40 2.85 -6.05
C VAL A 45 3.43 3.98 -7.08
N ALA A 46 3.49 5.23 -6.62
CA ALA A 46 3.54 6.40 -7.50
C ALA A 46 4.79 6.42 -8.40
N GLN A 47 5.96 6.02 -7.88
CA GLN A 47 7.20 5.92 -8.67
C GLN A 47 7.11 4.91 -9.82
N HIS A 48 6.32 3.84 -9.67
CA HIS A 48 6.07 2.85 -10.71
C HIS A 48 4.82 3.13 -11.55
N GLY A 49 4.20 4.31 -11.38
CA GLY A 49 3.04 4.73 -12.16
C GLY A 49 1.73 4.08 -11.75
N GLY A 50 1.60 3.64 -10.50
CA GLY A 50 0.33 3.20 -9.94
C GLY A 50 -0.43 4.34 -9.27
N ASP A 51 -1.75 4.18 -9.24
CA ASP A 51 -2.68 5.11 -8.60
C ASP A 51 -3.12 4.54 -7.25
N PHE A 52 -2.93 5.34 -6.19
CA PHE A 52 -3.52 5.05 -4.89
C PHE A 52 -5.04 5.24 -4.95
N ILE A 53 -5.80 4.24 -4.48
CA ILE A 53 -7.26 4.30 -4.45
C ILE A 53 -7.78 4.57 -3.05
N TYR A 54 -7.43 3.72 -2.10
CA TYR A 54 -7.83 3.88 -0.70
C TYR A 54 -6.91 3.11 0.24
N SER A 55 -6.98 3.48 1.52
CA SER A 55 -6.39 2.75 2.65
C SER A 55 -7.42 2.63 3.78
N LYS A 56 -7.39 1.53 4.52
CA LYS A 56 -8.21 1.27 5.70
C LYS A 56 -7.35 0.56 6.74
N GLY A 57 -7.03 1.29 7.82
CA GLY A 57 -6.14 0.77 8.85
C GLY A 57 -4.70 0.76 8.33
N ASP A 58 -4.17 -0.44 8.16
CA ASP A 58 -2.79 -0.78 7.82
C ASP A 58 -2.60 -1.30 6.39
N ASP A 59 -3.64 -1.19 5.55
CA ASP A 59 -3.59 -1.57 4.15
C ASP A 59 -3.43 -0.38 3.18
N VAL A 60 -2.96 -0.69 1.96
CA VAL A 60 -2.95 0.20 0.78
C VAL A 60 -3.50 -0.57 -0.41
N LEU A 61 -4.57 -0.05 -1.02
CA LEU A 61 -5.08 -0.49 -2.32
C LEU A 61 -4.64 0.47 -3.42
N SER A 62 -4.03 -0.07 -4.48
CA SER A 62 -3.59 0.68 -5.66
C SER A 62 -3.95 -0.04 -6.95
N LEU A 63 -4.11 0.74 -8.02
CA LEU A 63 -4.33 0.23 -9.38
C LEU A 63 -3.16 0.59 -10.28
N PHE A 64 -2.90 -0.28 -11.25
CA PHE A 64 -1.92 -0.07 -12.30
C PHE A 64 -2.54 -0.45 -13.64
N GLU A 65 -2.23 0.32 -14.68
CA GLU A 65 -2.56 -0.07 -16.06
C GLU A 65 -1.70 -1.26 -16.54
N SER A 66 -0.47 -1.39 -16.02
CA SER A 66 0.49 -2.43 -16.39
C SER A 66 0.75 -3.40 -15.23
N SER A 67 0.54 -4.70 -15.47
CA SER A 67 0.88 -5.75 -14.50
C SER A 67 2.38 -5.87 -14.22
N GLU A 68 3.23 -5.55 -15.21
CA GLU A 68 4.68 -5.53 -15.03
C GLU A 68 5.11 -4.37 -14.11
N ALA A 69 4.49 -3.20 -14.24
CA ALA A 69 4.74 -2.07 -13.36
C ALA A 69 4.31 -2.39 -11.92
N ALA A 70 3.13 -2.99 -11.74
CA ALA A 70 2.68 -3.47 -10.43
C ALA A 70 3.67 -4.47 -9.81
N LEU A 71 4.16 -5.43 -10.60
CA LEU A 71 5.13 -6.42 -10.12
C LEU A 71 6.44 -5.76 -9.67
N ARG A 72 6.97 -4.81 -10.44
CA ARG A 72 8.18 -4.06 -10.04
C ARG A 72 7.97 -3.27 -8.75
N ALA A 73 6.81 -2.63 -8.59
CA ALA A 73 6.45 -1.94 -7.36
C ALA A 73 6.45 -2.90 -6.16
N VAL A 74 5.79 -4.06 -6.28
CA VAL A 74 5.77 -5.10 -5.23
C VAL A 74 7.17 -5.58 -4.87
N CYS A 75 8.03 -5.84 -5.87
CA CYS A 75 9.40 -6.25 -5.62
C CYS A 75 10.19 -5.17 -4.85
N GLN A 76 10.00 -3.89 -5.19
CA GLN A 76 10.66 -2.80 -4.47
C GLN A 76 10.12 -2.66 -3.04
N ILE A 77 8.79 -2.71 -2.85
CA ILE A 77 8.16 -2.70 -1.53
C ILE A 77 8.78 -3.78 -0.64
N ASN A 78 8.80 -5.03 -1.11
CA ASN A 78 9.29 -6.18 -0.34
C ASN A 78 10.82 -6.19 -0.11
N THR A 79 11.57 -5.31 -0.76
CA THR A 79 13.03 -5.21 -0.58
C THR A 79 13.46 -3.96 0.19
N GLN A 80 12.60 -2.94 0.30
CA GLN A 80 12.88 -1.68 0.98
C GLN A 80 12.18 -1.54 2.33
N LEU A 81 11.10 -2.30 2.57
CA LEU A 81 10.27 -2.29 3.78
C LEU A 81 10.28 -3.67 4.44
#